data_AF-A0A8J4FW36-F1
#
_entry.id   AF-A0A8J4FW36-F1
#
_cell.length_a   1.000
_cell.length_b   1.000
_cell.length_c   1.000
_cell.angle_alpha   90.00
_cell.angle_beta   90.00
_cell.angle_gamma   90.00
#
_symmetry.space_group_name_H-M   'P 1'
#
loop_
_entity.id
_entity.type
_entity.pdbx_description
1 polymer ?
#
loop_
_entity_poly.entity_id
_entity_poly.type
_entity_poly.pdbx_seq_one_letter_code
_entity_poly.pdbx_strand_id
1 'polypeptide(L)'
;PSPAVPRPVVAAVRPAAAAAAAAAAAAAAARPVAAAPAQVASTSTSTSTSTSTSTSRPTLAAAPAPSGPRAAQRASVAAGLVWDSCLVTDAADHNQDTVLALQYCPALEGLPGGDGHGGWLISSSRRMLNLWECSAGGGRGTPSLMLLHSTETDFVATHLAAEPGSRVLFAASADHRTGVECVAVHSLDPEAGMLSLRYKLAVANPNMQRPTLPPGAPPPPRMLSKVGLGD
;
A
#
# COMPACT_ATOMS: atom_id res chain seq x y z
N PRO A 1 -13.43 51.49 -25.39
CA PRO A 1 -12.01 51.34 -24.98
C PRO A 1 -11.92 50.63 -23.62
N SER A 2 -11.69 49.32 -23.64
CA SER A 2 -11.53 48.52 -22.41
C SER A 2 -10.11 48.65 -21.87
N PRO A 3 -9.89 48.85 -20.56
CA PRO A 3 -8.55 48.91 -20.01
C PRO A 3 -7.93 47.51 -19.92
N ALA A 4 -6.69 47.39 -20.41
CA ALA A 4 -5.90 46.17 -20.40
C ALA A 4 -5.37 45.88 -18.98
N VAL A 5 -5.61 44.66 -18.50
CA VAL A 5 -5.09 44.14 -17.24
C VAL A 5 -3.66 43.61 -17.45
N PRO A 6 -2.66 44.05 -16.67
CA PRO A 6 -1.28 43.58 -16.82
C PRO A 6 -1.11 42.16 -16.27
N ARG A 7 -0.41 41.30 -17.03
CA ARG A 7 -0.03 39.94 -16.63
C ARG A 7 1.21 39.98 -15.72
N PRO A 8 1.29 39.12 -14.68
CA PRO A 8 2.48 39.02 -13.85
C PRO A 8 3.63 38.31 -14.59
N VAL A 9 4.82 38.88 -14.47
CA VAL A 9 6.09 38.33 -14.97
C VAL A 9 6.66 37.41 -13.90
N VAL A 10 6.80 36.12 -14.21
CA VAL A 10 7.47 35.16 -13.32
C VAL A 10 8.96 35.13 -13.67
N ALA A 11 9.79 35.56 -12.72
CA ALA A 11 11.24 35.52 -12.83
C ALA A 11 11.76 34.08 -12.62
N ALA A 12 12.58 33.59 -13.56
CA ALA A 12 13.23 32.29 -13.47
C ALA A 12 14.44 32.37 -12.52
N VAL A 13 14.39 31.65 -11.39
CA VAL A 13 15.53 31.44 -10.49
C VAL A 13 16.20 30.11 -10.85
N ARG A 14 17.47 30.16 -11.26
CA ARG A 14 18.34 28.98 -11.44
C ARG A 14 18.86 28.53 -10.08
N PRO A 15 18.84 27.22 -9.74
CA PRO A 15 19.61 26.71 -8.62
C PRO A 15 21.04 26.36 -9.08
N ALA A 16 22.02 26.95 -8.42
CA ALA A 16 23.40 26.54 -8.43
C ALA A 16 23.70 25.73 -7.16
N ALA A 17 24.62 24.78 -7.29
CA ALA A 17 25.32 24.04 -6.23
C ALA A 17 24.58 22.85 -5.58
N ALA A 18 24.68 21.72 -6.29
CA ALA A 18 24.87 20.41 -5.66
C ALA A 18 26.32 20.31 -5.15
N ALA A 19 26.51 20.02 -3.86
CA ALA A 19 27.64 19.27 -3.27
C ALA A 19 27.69 19.51 -1.75
N ALA A 20 27.17 18.56 -0.96
CA ALA A 20 27.64 18.18 0.40
C ALA A 20 26.53 17.48 1.20
N ALA A 21 26.23 16.20 0.89
CA ALA A 21 25.38 15.38 1.78
C ALA A 21 25.68 13.88 1.61
N ALA A 22 26.95 13.50 1.66
CA ALA A 22 27.37 12.09 1.61
C ALA A 22 28.42 11.82 2.70
N ALA A 23 28.03 11.87 3.98
CA ALA A 23 28.80 11.32 5.10
C ALA A 23 28.05 11.45 6.45
N ALA A 24 27.00 10.66 6.73
CA ALA A 24 26.46 10.54 8.09
C ALA A 24 25.53 9.32 8.34
N ALA A 25 25.80 8.14 7.78
CA ALA A 25 24.97 6.94 8.02
C ALA A 25 25.79 5.66 8.22
N ALA A 26 26.84 5.72 9.05
CA ALA A 26 27.63 4.54 9.42
C ALA A 26 28.15 4.67 10.86
N ALA A 27 27.27 4.64 11.86
CA ALA A 27 27.67 4.53 13.28
C ALA A 27 26.49 4.09 14.18
N ALA A 28 25.93 2.89 13.96
CA ALA A 28 25.04 2.27 14.94
C ALA A 28 24.98 0.73 14.78
N ALA A 29 26.14 0.06 14.77
CA ALA A 29 26.19 -1.40 14.85
C ALA A 29 27.44 -1.85 15.61
N ALA A 30 27.34 -1.99 16.94
CA ALA A 30 28.17 -2.87 17.75
C ALA A 30 27.76 -2.80 19.23
N ARG A 31 26.94 -3.75 19.70
CA ARG A 31 27.00 -4.22 21.10
C ARG A 31 26.87 -5.74 21.14
N PRO A 32 27.86 -6.47 21.70
CA PRO A 32 27.78 -7.91 21.89
C PRO A 32 26.92 -8.26 23.11
N VAL A 33 26.03 -9.24 22.95
CA VAL A 33 25.23 -9.81 24.04
C VAL A 33 26.03 -10.94 24.69
N ALA A 34 26.27 -10.81 26.00
CA ALA A 34 26.96 -11.78 26.83
C ALA A 34 26.05 -12.98 27.18
N ALA A 35 26.71 -14.12 27.40
CA ALA A 35 26.14 -15.44 27.64
C ALA A 35 25.26 -15.56 28.90
N ALA A 36 24.24 -16.41 28.82
CA ALA A 36 23.34 -16.80 29.91
C ALA A 36 23.86 -18.03 30.68
N PRO A 37 23.66 -18.13 32.00
CA PRO A 37 23.78 -19.39 32.73
C PRO A 37 22.45 -20.13 32.85
N ALA A 38 22.54 -21.46 32.83
CA ALA A 38 21.46 -22.42 33.03
C ALA A 38 20.95 -22.44 34.49
N GLN A 39 19.64 -22.58 34.70
CA GLN A 39 19.06 -23.09 35.96
C GLN A 39 17.82 -23.97 35.76
N VAL A 40 18.03 -25.23 36.14
CA VAL A 40 17.24 -26.22 36.92
C VAL A 40 15.71 -26.10 37.06
N ALA A 41 15.07 -27.21 36.67
CA ALA A 41 13.81 -27.87 37.07
C ALA A 41 12.83 -27.22 38.08
N SER A 42 11.53 -27.41 37.80
CA SER A 42 10.58 -28.02 38.76
C SER A 42 9.34 -28.59 38.07
N THR A 43 9.06 -29.84 38.42
CA THR A 43 7.81 -30.60 38.26
C THR A 43 6.62 -29.91 38.89
N SER A 44 5.44 -30.02 38.27
CA SER A 44 4.16 -30.02 38.98
C SER A 44 3.11 -30.79 38.18
N THR A 45 2.70 -31.91 38.78
CA THR A 45 1.58 -32.76 38.42
C THR A 45 0.28 -32.13 38.92
N SER A 46 -0.76 -32.07 38.08
CA SER A 46 -2.14 -31.86 38.56
C SER A 46 -3.12 -32.64 37.69
N THR A 47 -3.68 -33.67 38.31
CA THR A 47 -4.82 -34.47 37.87
C THR A 47 -6.11 -33.78 38.32
N SER A 48 -7.17 -33.74 37.50
CA SER A 48 -8.60 -33.80 37.88
C SER A 48 -9.46 -33.82 36.61
N THR A 49 -10.11 -34.94 36.26
CA THR A 49 -11.49 -35.35 36.62
C THR A 49 -12.59 -34.73 35.74
N SER A 50 -13.12 -35.58 34.85
CA SER A 50 -14.52 -35.79 34.41
C SER A 50 -15.57 -34.70 34.69
N THR A 51 -16.35 -34.27 33.68
CA THR A 51 -17.83 -34.50 33.63
C THR A 51 -18.49 -34.07 32.29
N SER A 52 -19.27 -35.01 31.73
CA SER A 52 -20.59 -34.91 31.07
C SER A 52 -20.94 -33.87 29.98
N THR A 53 -21.24 -34.43 28.80
CA THR A 53 -22.54 -34.35 28.07
C THR A 53 -23.49 -33.17 28.33
N SER A 54 -23.74 -32.39 27.28
CA SER A 54 -25.12 -32.01 26.92
C SER A 54 -25.24 -31.75 25.42
N THR A 55 -26.06 -32.59 24.80
CA THR A 55 -26.58 -32.46 23.44
C THR A 55 -27.87 -31.65 23.52
N SER A 56 -27.92 -30.50 22.84
CA SER A 56 -29.20 -29.83 22.55
C SER A 56 -29.17 -29.24 21.14
N ARG A 57 -30.01 -29.81 20.28
CA ARG A 57 -30.43 -29.35 18.95
C ARG A 57 -31.97 -29.36 18.99
N PRO A 58 -32.68 -28.76 18.03
CA PRO A 58 -32.80 -27.35 17.66
C PRO A 58 -34.18 -26.80 18.06
N THR A 59 -34.34 -25.48 18.13
CA THR A 59 -35.68 -24.86 18.13
C THR A 59 -35.83 -23.97 16.90
N LEU A 60 -36.57 -24.49 15.92
CA LEU A 60 -37.15 -23.73 14.81
C LEU A 60 -38.25 -22.83 15.40
N ALA A 61 -37.97 -21.54 15.53
CA ALA A 61 -38.97 -20.54 15.86
C ALA A 61 -39.50 -19.89 14.59
N ALA A 62 -40.82 -19.72 14.57
CA ALA A 62 -41.66 -19.43 13.42
C ALA A 62 -41.44 -18.05 12.79
N ALA A 63 -41.72 -17.99 11.49
CA ALA A 63 -41.79 -16.80 10.67
C ALA A 63 -43.02 -15.92 11.02
N PRO A 64 -42.85 -14.60 11.18
CA PRO A 64 -43.91 -13.63 10.95
C PRO A 64 -43.87 -13.07 9.52
N ALA A 65 -45.08 -12.76 9.05
CA ALA A 65 -45.55 -12.47 7.70
C ALA A 65 -44.98 -11.18 7.04
N PRO A 66 -45.20 -10.99 5.71
CA PRO A 66 -44.59 -9.93 4.93
C PRO A 66 -45.41 -8.63 4.91
N SER A 67 -44.81 -7.61 4.29
CA SER A 67 -45.43 -6.45 3.65
C SER A 67 -46.03 -5.34 4.54
N GLY A 68 -45.15 -4.42 4.95
CA GLY A 68 -45.48 -2.99 4.94
C GLY A 68 -44.65 -2.31 3.85
N PRO A 69 -45.20 -1.37 3.04
CA PRO A 69 -44.40 -0.58 2.13
C PRO A 69 -43.49 0.31 2.98
N ARG A 70 -42.25 -0.13 3.19
CA ARG A 70 -41.19 0.70 3.71
C ARG A 70 -40.97 1.78 2.67
N ALA A 71 -41.61 2.94 2.88
CA ALA A 71 -41.34 4.14 2.13
C ALA A 71 -39.81 4.28 2.09
N ALA A 72 -39.25 4.12 0.89
CA ALA A 72 -37.84 4.33 0.65
C ALA A 72 -37.58 5.78 1.01
N GLN A 73 -37.10 6.00 2.23
CA GLN A 73 -36.58 7.26 2.68
C GLN A 73 -35.33 7.48 1.84
N ARG A 74 -35.52 8.05 0.65
CA ARG A 74 -34.47 8.64 -0.17
C ARG A 74 -33.96 9.83 0.63
N ALA A 75 -33.13 9.55 1.62
CA ALA A 75 -32.20 10.52 2.16
C ALA A 75 -31.10 10.71 1.11
N SER A 76 -31.46 11.29 -0.04
CA SER A 76 -30.47 11.87 -0.96
C SER A 76 -30.14 13.26 -0.46
N VAL A 77 -29.51 13.33 0.70
CA VAL A 77 -28.68 14.50 1.00
C VAL A 77 -27.40 14.21 0.25
N ALA A 78 -27.25 14.80 -0.94
CA ALA A 78 -25.95 15.00 -1.53
C ALA A 78 -25.20 15.96 -0.59
N ALA A 79 -24.70 15.42 0.52
CA ALA A 79 -23.73 16.10 1.34
C ALA A 79 -22.56 16.39 0.39
N GLY A 80 -22.34 17.66 0.09
CA GLY A 80 -21.22 18.06 -0.74
C GLY A 80 -19.96 17.44 -0.14
N LEU A 81 -19.10 16.90 -0.99
CA LEU A 81 -17.77 16.47 -0.56
C LEU A 81 -17.05 17.72 -0.05
N VAL A 82 -16.93 17.85 1.27
CA VAL A 82 -16.16 18.92 1.92
C VAL A 82 -14.74 18.39 2.11
N TRP A 83 -13.76 19.17 1.69
CA TRP A 83 -12.37 18.87 1.99
C TRP A 83 -12.11 19.19 3.46
N ASP A 84 -11.99 18.15 4.28
CA ASP A 84 -11.83 18.31 5.73
C ASP A 84 -10.39 18.67 6.13
N SER A 85 -9.39 18.30 5.33
CA SER A 85 -7.98 18.47 5.69
C SER A 85 -7.07 18.51 4.47
N CYS A 86 -5.97 19.24 4.60
CA CYS A 86 -4.86 19.27 3.65
C CYS A 86 -3.60 18.75 4.34
N LEU A 87 -3.16 17.57 3.94
CA LEU A 87 -1.93 16.95 4.43
C LEU A 87 -0.72 17.59 3.74
N VAL A 88 0.25 18.05 4.52
CA VAL A 88 1.48 18.67 4.00
C VAL A 88 2.64 17.69 4.10
N THR A 89 3.54 17.75 3.13
CA THR A 89 4.75 16.93 2.98
C THR A 89 5.93 17.86 2.77
N ASP A 90 7.14 17.40 3.11
CA ASP A 90 8.35 18.13 2.78
C ASP A 90 8.67 18.00 1.28
N ALA A 91 9.07 19.10 0.66
CA ALA A 91 9.36 19.12 -0.79
C ALA A 91 10.50 18.18 -1.20
N ALA A 92 11.39 17.85 -0.26
CA ALA A 92 12.51 16.93 -0.46
C ALA A 92 12.08 15.46 -0.55
N ASP A 93 10.92 15.11 0.01
CA ASP A 93 10.39 13.74 0.00
C ASP A 93 9.71 13.39 -1.33
N HIS A 94 9.50 14.38 -2.20
CA HIS A 94 8.92 14.19 -3.52
C HIS A 94 10.00 14.02 -4.58
N ASN A 95 9.79 13.05 -5.46
CA ASN A 95 10.55 12.92 -6.70
C ASN A 95 10.14 13.94 -7.78
N GLN A 96 9.28 14.90 -7.46
CA GLN A 96 8.72 15.91 -8.39
C GLN A 96 7.94 15.32 -9.57
N ASP A 97 7.65 14.03 -9.55
CA ASP A 97 6.85 13.36 -10.56
C ASP A 97 5.36 13.38 -10.20
N THR A 98 4.50 13.43 -11.21
CA THR A 98 3.04 13.38 -11.03
C THR A 98 2.63 12.09 -10.32
N VAL A 99 1.84 12.23 -9.24
CA VAL A 99 1.19 11.11 -8.58
C VAL A 99 0.05 10.60 -9.45
N LEU A 100 0.09 9.31 -9.77
CA LEU A 100 -0.87 8.66 -10.67
C LEU A 100 -1.93 7.86 -9.93
N ALA A 101 -1.60 7.36 -8.73
CA ALA A 101 -2.51 6.61 -7.89
C ALA A 101 -2.20 6.85 -6.41
N LEU A 102 -3.26 6.80 -5.60
CA LEU A 102 -3.20 6.92 -4.15
C LEU A 102 -4.11 5.87 -3.52
N GLN A 103 -3.63 5.26 -2.43
CA GLN A 103 -4.42 4.37 -1.60
C GLN A 103 -4.21 4.75 -0.13
N TYR A 104 -5.28 5.21 0.53
CA TYR A 104 -5.27 5.46 1.96
C TYR A 104 -5.74 4.21 2.72
N CYS A 105 -5.07 3.89 3.82
CA CYS A 105 -5.41 2.79 4.72
C CYS A 105 -5.45 3.32 6.15
N PRO A 106 -6.58 3.26 6.87
CA PRO A 106 -6.65 3.76 8.24
C PRO A 106 -5.74 3.00 9.21
N ALA A 107 -5.47 1.73 8.89
CA ALA A 107 -4.51 0.88 9.60
C ALA A 107 -3.90 -0.10 8.62
N LEU A 108 -2.64 -0.47 8.87
CA LEU A 108 -1.94 -1.56 8.20
C LEU A 108 -1.38 -2.49 9.28
N GLU A 109 -1.72 -3.77 9.20
CA GLU A 109 -1.29 -4.74 10.19
C GLU A 109 0.24 -4.89 10.20
N GLY A 110 0.84 -4.91 11.39
CA GLY A 110 2.29 -4.97 11.57
C GLY A 110 3.00 -3.62 11.56
N LEU A 111 2.31 -2.53 11.22
CA LEU A 111 2.85 -1.17 11.33
C LEU A 111 2.35 -0.46 12.60
N PRO A 112 3.18 0.40 13.22
CA PRO A 112 2.81 1.08 14.47
C PRO A 112 1.72 2.13 14.24
N GLY A 113 0.63 2.07 15.01
CA GLY A 113 -0.41 3.10 15.04
C GLY A 113 -0.47 3.74 16.43
N GLY A 114 0.33 4.79 16.65
CA GLY A 114 0.39 5.50 17.93
C GLY A 114 -0.64 6.63 18.07
N ASP A 115 -0.60 7.33 19.21
CA ASP A 115 -1.42 8.53 19.41
C ASP A 115 -1.08 9.60 18.35
N GLY A 116 -2.12 10.13 17.70
CA GLY A 116 -1.95 11.08 16.60
C GLY A 116 -1.65 10.43 15.24
N HIS A 117 -1.65 9.10 15.15
CA HIS A 117 -1.60 8.39 13.88
C HIS A 117 -2.92 8.59 13.11
N GLY A 118 -2.80 9.14 11.91
CA GLY A 118 -3.90 9.42 10.99
C GLY A 118 -4.03 8.38 9.88
N GLY A 119 -3.32 7.26 9.95
CA GLY A 119 -3.34 6.18 8.95
C GLY A 119 -2.09 6.15 8.07
N TRP A 120 -2.19 5.40 6.98
CA TRP A 120 -1.15 5.18 6.00
C TRP A 120 -1.61 5.64 4.64
N LEU A 121 -0.71 6.23 3.86
CA LEU A 121 -0.95 6.57 2.48
C LEU A 121 0.09 5.87 1.62
N ILE A 122 -0.36 5.25 0.53
CA ILE A 122 0.53 4.66 -0.48
C ILE A 122 0.33 5.45 -1.75
N SER A 123 1.42 5.94 -2.35
CA SER A 123 1.39 6.68 -3.60
C SER A 123 2.21 6.00 -4.69
N SER A 124 1.81 6.21 -5.94
CA SER A 124 2.56 5.80 -7.14
C SER A 124 2.93 7.02 -7.97
N SER A 125 4.20 7.19 -8.31
CA SER A 125 4.69 8.22 -9.25
C SER A 125 5.85 7.69 -10.09
N ARG A 126 5.76 7.80 -11.43
CA ARG A 126 6.83 7.43 -12.41
C ARG A 126 7.68 6.20 -12.03
N ARG A 127 7.01 5.08 -11.77
CA ARG A 127 7.62 3.80 -11.36
C ARG A 127 8.17 3.72 -9.94
N MET A 128 7.79 4.62 -9.05
CA MET A 128 8.06 4.51 -7.63
C MET A 128 6.76 4.30 -6.87
N LEU A 129 6.82 3.43 -5.86
CA LEU A 129 5.83 3.31 -4.81
C LEU A 129 6.40 3.94 -3.54
N ASN A 130 5.63 4.82 -2.91
CA ASN A 130 6.00 5.44 -1.66
C ASN A 130 4.98 5.09 -0.58
N LEU A 131 5.46 4.76 0.61
CA LEU A 131 4.65 4.59 1.81
C LEU A 131 4.86 5.79 2.73
N TRP A 132 3.75 6.40 3.11
CA TRP A 132 3.70 7.57 3.96
C TRP A 132 2.91 7.25 5.24
N GLU A 133 3.40 7.74 6.36
CA GLU A 133 2.60 7.83 7.59
C GLU A 133 1.84 9.15 7.58
N CYS A 134 0.52 9.08 7.73
CA CYS A 134 -0.31 10.23 7.98
C CYS A 134 -0.26 10.54 9.48
N SER A 135 0.22 11.72 9.86
CA SER A 135 0.10 12.23 11.22
C SER A 135 -1.04 13.24 11.29
N ALA A 136 -1.92 13.11 12.29
CA ALA A 136 -2.93 14.10 12.62
C ALA A 136 -2.34 15.36 13.29
N GLY A 137 -1.03 15.37 13.57
CA GLY A 137 -0.30 16.52 14.10
C GLY A 137 -0.04 16.43 15.60
N GLY A 138 1.19 16.08 15.97
CA GLY A 138 1.70 16.26 17.32
C GLY A 138 2.14 17.71 17.58
N GLY A 139 1.47 18.41 18.49
CA GLY A 139 1.95 19.65 19.11
C GLY A 139 1.47 20.98 18.49
N ARG A 140 1.43 21.13 17.16
CA ARG A 140 0.95 22.38 16.49
C ARG A 140 -0.24 22.21 15.54
N GLY A 141 -0.79 20.99 15.39
CA GLY A 141 -2.12 20.77 14.82
C GLY A 141 -2.26 20.78 13.30
N THR A 142 -1.18 20.81 12.52
CA THR A 142 -1.26 20.63 11.06
C THR A 142 -1.07 19.15 10.73
N PRO A 143 -2.02 18.50 10.03
CA PRO A 143 -1.84 17.13 9.58
C PRO A 143 -0.72 17.06 8.54
N SER A 144 0.18 16.10 8.69
CA SER A 144 1.37 15.94 7.86
C SER A 144 1.52 14.52 7.35
N LEU A 145 2.32 14.36 6.30
CA LEU A 145 2.72 13.09 5.73
C LEU A 145 4.24 12.96 5.88
N MET A 146 4.67 11.85 6.45
CA MET A 146 6.09 11.51 6.60
C MET A 146 6.40 10.32 5.70
N LEU A 147 7.43 10.44 4.86
CA LEU A 147 7.87 9.33 4.02
C LEU A 147 8.59 8.27 4.87
N LEU A 148 8.08 7.04 4.88
CA LEU A 148 8.73 5.92 5.58
C LEU A 148 9.51 5.01 4.64
N HIS A 149 8.96 4.75 3.45
CA HIS A 149 9.57 3.83 2.52
C HIS A 149 9.32 4.25 1.07
N SER A 150 10.28 3.93 0.21
CA SER A 150 10.21 4.21 -1.22
C SER A 150 10.86 3.05 -1.98
N THR A 151 10.18 2.56 -3.01
CA THR A 151 10.62 1.41 -3.80
C THR A 151 10.42 1.69 -5.29
N GLU A 152 11.48 1.49 -6.07
CA GLU A 152 11.40 1.53 -7.52
C GLU A 152 10.76 0.24 -8.06
N THR A 153 10.00 0.38 -9.13
CA THR A 153 9.30 -0.68 -9.84
C THR A 153 9.66 -0.65 -11.31
N ASP A 154 9.45 -1.76 -12.03
CA ASP A 154 9.69 -1.84 -13.47
C ASP A 154 8.44 -1.48 -14.31
N PHE A 155 7.36 -1.00 -13.66
CA PHE A 155 6.10 -0.62 -14.29
C PHE A 155 5.54 0.67 -13.68
N VAL A 156 4.50 1.26 -14.27
CA VAL A 156 3.85 2.47 -13.75
C VAL A 156 2.48 2.09 -13.18
N ALA A 157 2.31 2.12 -11.86
CA ALA A 157 1.02 1.80 -11.27
C ALA A 157 0.04 2.97 -11.44
N THR A 158 -1.09 2.70 -12.09
CA THR A 158 -2.18 3.66 -12.29
C THR A 158 -3.36 3.42 -11.35
N HIS A 159 -3.42 2.23 -10.74
CA HIS A 159 -4.41 1.90 -9.72
C HIS A 159 -3.72 1.17 -8.58
N LEU A 160 -4.12 1.49 -7.36
CA LEU A 160 -3.65 0.85 -6.13
C LEU A 160 -4.87 0.36 -5.36
N ALA A 161 -4.76 -0.81 -4.75
CA ALA A 161 -5.73 -1.33 -3.81
C ALA A 161 -4.98 -2.09 -2.72
N ALA A 162 -5.13 -1.65 -1.47
CA ALA A 162 -4.58 -2.34 -0.33
C ALA A 162 -5.69 -3.16 0.33
N GLU A 163 -5.36 -4.37 0.76
CA GLU A 163 -6.26 -5.20 1.54
C GLU A 163 -5.76 -5.19 3.00
N PRO A 164 -6.48 -4.55 3.94
CA PRO A 164 -5.97 -4.29 5.28
C PRO A 164 -5.66 -5.53 6.12
N GLY A 165 -6.27 -6.69 5.82
CA GLY A 165 -6.13 -7.93 6.60
C GLY A 165 -5.04 -8.89 6.11
N SER A 166 -4.50 -8.70 4.90
CA SER A 166 -3.55 -9.61 4.26
C SER A 166 -2.14 -9.04 4.15
N ARG A 167 -1.96 -7.77 4.53
CA ARG A 167 -0.68 -7.05 4.38
C ARG A 167 -0.20 -7.07 2.92
N VAL A 168 -1.14 -6.95 1.97
CA VAL A 168 -0.85 -6.95 0.55
C VAL A 168 -1.35 -5.67 -0.11
N LEU A 169 -0.52 -5.15 -1.02
CA LEU A 169 -0.88 -4.09 -1.95
C LEU A 169 -0.96 -4.66 -3.36
N PHE A 170 -2.09 -4.45 -4.01
CA PHE A 170 -2.26 -4.68 -5.44
C PHE A 170 -1.98 -3.38 -6.19
N ALA A 171 -1.09 -3.45 -7.18
CA ALA A 171 -0.75 -2.34 -8.06
C ALA A 171 -1.05 -2.76 -9.50
N ALA A 172 -2.04 -2.11 -10.13
CA ALA A 172 -2.35 -2.36 -11.53
C ALA A 172 -1.74 -1.26 -12.40
N SER A 173 -1.19 -1.69 -13.53
CA SER A 173 -0.66 -0.84 -14.59
C SER A 173 -1.45 -1.07 -15.85
N ALA A 174 -1.92 0.02 -16.46
CA ALA A 174 -2.50 0.02 -17.79
C ALA A 174 -1.76 1.08 -18.61
N ASP A 175 -0.74 0.66 -19.37
CA ASP A 175 -0.02 1.57 -20.25
C ASP A 175 -0.68 1.60 -21.63
N HIS A 176 -1.45 2.66 -21.89
CA HIS A 176 -2.12 2.87 -23.17
C HIS A 176 -1.17 2.99 -24.36
N ARG A 177 0.11 3.36 -24.15
CA ARG A 177 1.08 3.52 -25.24
C ARG A 177 1.61 2.17 -25.71
N THR A 178 1.89 1.27 -24.78
CA THR A 178 2.42 -0.07 -25.10
C THR A 178 1.33 -1.13 -25.21
N GLY A 179 0.13 -0.85 -24.68
CA GLY A 179 -0.95 -1.82 -24.59
C GLY A 179 -0.65 -2.96 -23.61
N VAL A 180 0.37 -2.79 -22.76
CA VAL A 180 0.77 -3.75 -21.74
C VAL A 180 0.00 -3.44 -20.47
N GLU A 181 -0.72 -4.45 -19.98
CA GLU A 181 -1.40 -4.42 -18.70
C GLU A 181 -0.69 -5.38 -17.76
N CYS A 182 -0.51 -4.97 -16.50
CA CYS A 182 -0.03 -5.90 -15.49
C CYS A 182 -0.65 -5.62 -14.12
N VAL A 183 -0.74 -6.67 -13.32
CA VAL A 183 -1.10 -6.59 -11.90
C VAL A 183 0.08 -7.09 -11.10
N ALA A 184 0.60 -6.26 -10.22
CA ALA A 184 1.65 -6.57 -9.29
C ALA A 184 1.09 -6.68 -7.87
N VAL A 185 1.70 -7.57 -7.09
CA VAL A 185 1.38 -7.83 -5.70
C VAL A 185 2.61 -7.47 -4.89
N HIS A 186 2.47 -6.52 -3.98
CA HIS A 186 3.53 -6.04 -3.10
C HIS A 186 3.22 -6.41 -1.65
N SER A 187 4.27 -6.76 -0.90
CA SER A 187 4.21 -6.99 0.53
C SER A 187 4.09 -5.66 1.28
N LEU A 188 3.20 -5.56 2.25
CA LEU A 188 3.17 -4.49 3.25
C LEU A 188 3.73 -4.94 4.61
N ASP A 189 4.29 -6.15 4.65
CA ASP A 189 4.94 -6.68 5.84
C ASP A 189 6.35 -6.08 6.02
N PRO A 190 6.65 -5.40 7.14
CA PRO A 190 7.98 -4.84 7.40
C PRO A 190 9.06 -5.91 7.56
N GLU A 191 8.73 -7.11 8.08
CA GLU A 191 9.69 -8.19 8.27
C GLU A 191 10.10 -8.81 6.94
N ALA A 192 9.16 -8.85 6.00
CA ALA A 192 9.34 -9.48 4.71
C ALA A 192 9.83 -8.49 3.62
N GLY A 193 10.03 -7.23 3.97
CA GLY A 193 10.40 -6.14 3.07
C GLY A 193 9.19 -5.31 2.65
N MET A 194 9.11 -4.09 3.17
CA MET A 194 8.05 -3.13 2.87
C MET A 194 8.00 -2.82 1.37
N LEU A 195 6.82 -2.84 0.78
CA LEU A 195 6.58 -2.64 -0.66
C LEU A 195 7.37 -3.58 -1.60
N SER A 196 7.92 -4.69 -1.09
CA SER A 196 8.65 -5.65 -1.92
C SER A 196 7.71 -6.34 -2.93
N LEU A 197 8.14 -6.43 -4.19
CA LEU A 197 7.39 -7.10 -5.25
C LEU A 197 7.39 -8.62 -5.01
N ARG A 198 6.22 -9.21 -4.79
CA ARG A 198 6.03 -10.66 -4.61
C ARG A 198 5.68 -11.36 -5.90
N TYR A 199 4.79 -10.76 -6.67
CA TYR A 199 4.24 -11.37 -7.85
C TYR A 199 3.87 -10.31 -8.88
N LYS A 200 4.05 -10.64 -10.16
CA LYS A 200 3.66 -9.78 -11.28
C LYS A 200 3.02 -10.64 -12.35
N LEU A 201 1.74 -10.38 -12.63
CA LEU A 201 1.00 -10.98 -13.72
C LEU A 201 0.92 -9.99 -14.88
N ALA A 202 1.60 -10.30 -15.98
CA ALA A 202 1.40 -9.59 -17.24
C ALA A 202 0.14 -10.13 -17.93
N VAL A 203 -0.80 -9.24 -18.25
CA VAL A 203 -1.98 -9.54 -19.04
C VAL A 203 -1.59 -9.31 -20.50
N ALA A 204 -1.44 -10.40 -21.26
CA ALA A 204 -1.17 -10.32 -22.68
C ALA A 204 -2.40 -9.72 -23.38
N ASN A 205 -2.17 -8.71 -24.22
CA ASN A 205 -3.23 -8.15 -25.03
C ASN A 205 -3.79 -9.24 -25.96
N PRO A 206 -5.11 -9.56 -25.91
CA PRO A 206 -5.69 -10.60 -26.74
C PRO A 206 -5.53 -10.34 -28.25
N ASN A 207 -5.33 -9.07 -28.62
CA ASN A 207 -5.10 -8.66 -30.01
C ASN A 207 -3.63 -8.68 -30.44
N MET A 208 -2.69 -8.99 -29.53
CA MET A 208 -1.35 -9.35 -29.98
C MET A 208 -1.44 -10.72 -30.63
N GLN A 209 -1.66 -10.71 -31.95
CA GLN A 209 -1.50 -11.87 -32.79
C GLN A 209 -0.16 -12.51 -32.42
N ARG A 210 -0.24 -13.72 -31.84
CA ARG A 210 0.95 -14.52 -31.61
C ARG A 210 1.70 -14.55 -32.94
N PRO A 211 2.98 -14.15 -32.98
CA PRO A 211 3.76 -14.19 -34.21
C PRO A 211 3.55 -15.57 -34.84
N THR A 212 2.93 -15.61 -36.03
CA THR A 212 2.74 -16.85 -36.75
C THR A 212 4.13 -17.40 -37.03
N LEU A 213 4.49 -18.45 -36.30
CA LEU A 213 5.74 -19.15 -36.53
C LEU A 213 5.77 -19.57 -38.01
N PRO A 214 6.89 -19.35 -38.71
CA PRO A 214 7.01 -19.81 -40.08
C PRO A 214 6.78 -21.33 -40.12
N PRO A 215 6.10 -21.85 -41.15
CA PRO A 215 5.83 -23.28 -41.27
C PRO A 215 7.15 -24.07 -41.22
N GLY A 216 7.25 -24.99 -40.25
CA GLY A 216 8.44 -25.81 -40.00
C GLY A 216 9.33 -25.35 -38.83
N ALA A 217 9.05 -24.19 -38.21
CA ALA A 217 9.79 -23.79 -37.01
C ALA A 217 9.44 -24.69 -35.81
N PRO A 218 10.43 -25.19 -35.06
CA PRO A 218 10.19 -25.94 -33.83
C PRO A 218 9.44 -25.06 -32.81
N PRO A 219 8.51 -25.64 -32.01
CA PRO A 219 7.77 -24.87 -31.02
C PRO A 219 8.73 -24.25 -30.00
N PRO A 220 8.52 -22.97 -29.61
CA PRO A 220 9.42 -22.33 -28.66
C PRO A 220 9.34 -23.05 -27.30
N PRO A 221 10.46 -23.15 -26.58
CA PRO A 221 10.48 -23.73 -25.25
C PRO A 221 9.53 -22.93 -24.34
N ARG A 222 8.65 -23.62 -23.61
CA ARG A 222 7.79 -23.00 -22.59
C ARG A 222 8.68 -22.41 -21.50
N MET A 223 8.94 -21.12 -21.57
CA MET A 223 9.64 -20.41 -20.50
C MET A 223 8.65 -20.18 -19.36
N LEU A 224 8.68 -21.06 -18.36
CA LEU A 224 8.18 -20.74 -17.02
C LEU A 224 9.16 -19.73 -16.44
N SER A 225 8.80 -18.44 -16.50
CA SER A 225 9.57 -17.38 -15.85
C SER A 225 9.57 -17.65 -14.35
N LYS A 226 10.65 -18.23 -13.84
CA LYS A 226 10.89 -18.39 -12.41
C LYS A 226 11.13 -16.98 -11.88
N VAL A 227 10.09 -16.37 -11.30
CA VAL A 227 10.24 -15.15 -10.51
C VAL A 227 11.12 -15.54 -9.33
N GLY A 228 12.33 -15.00 -9.29
CA GLY A 228 13.22 -15.20 -8.15
C GLY A 228 12.57 -14.58 -6.92
N LEU A 229 12.16 -15.39 -5.96
CA LEU A 229 12.08 -14.93 -4.58
C LEU A 229 13.52 -14.57 -4.21
N GLY A 230 13.78 -13.29 -4.02
CA GLY A 230 14.96 -12.86 -3.27
C GLY A 230 14.78 -13.30 -1.83
N ASP A 231 15.75 -14.08 -1.33
CA ASP A 231 15.97 -14.31 0.10
C ASP A 231 16.46 -13.03 0.78
#